data_AF-A0A7W2YA98-F1
#
_entry.id   AF-A0A7W2YA98-F1
#
_cell.length_a   1.000
_cell.length_b   1.000
_cell.length_c   1.000
_cell.angle_alpha   90.00
_cell.angle_beta   90.00
_cell.angle_gamma   90.00
#
_symmetry.space_group_name_H-M   'P 1'
#
loop_
_entity.id
_entity.type
_entity.pdbx_description
1 polymer ?
#
loop_
_entity_poly.entity_id
_entity_poly.type
_entity_poly.pdbx_seq_one_letter_code
_entity_poly.pdbx_strand_id
1 'polypeptide(L)'
;MDLRPTSQEEVFLSLAYNRFYDLADEIIEDSFWEQEDWYRFSKVINLFSVYAELLAYEPFKSVLEAIKKQRPPMESEIGGPLFKFIRNTFAHFPLFENWNEVWLTKGLVNWQKEGLAIDRFLKKYAGHTEIKYRFWEAEKKEMTYMSINFPREYGDNKIYLSDILSEKDGVKFSLLMMRDILNTQVESIKNET
;
A
#
# COMPACT_ATOMS: atom_id res chain seq x y z
N MET A 1 -3.83 10.45 27.71
CA MET A 1 -2.42 10.34 27.28
C MET A 1 -2.13 11.63 26.54
N ASP A 2 -1.01 12.30 26.82
CA ASP A 2 -0.59 13.43 26.01
C ASP A 2 -0.24 12.87 24.62
N LEU A 3 -0.96 13.30 23.58
CA LEU A 3 -0.83 12.78 22.21
C LEU A 3 0.31 13.47 21.44
N ARG A 4 1.01 14.39 22.10
CA ARG A 4 2.11 15.15 21.50
C ARG A 4 3.36 14.28 21.36
N PRO A 5 4.06 14.36 20.22
CA PRO A 5 5.34 13.70 20.09
C PRO A 5 6.36 14.25 21.10
N THR A 6 7.19 13.38 21.63
CA THR A 6 8.44 13.72 22.29
C THR A 6 9.42 14.33 21.28
N SER A 7 10.46 15.02 21.74
CA SER A 7 11.46 15.61 20.85
C SER A 7 12.18 14.58 19.96
N GLN A 8 12.36 13.34 20.44
CA GLN A 8 12.90 12.25 19.62
C GLN A 8 11.91 11.81 18.54
N GLU A 9 10.63 11.73 18.87
CA GLU A 9 9.57 11.38 17.91
C GLU A 9 9.38 12.49 16.87
N GLU A 10 9.50 13.78 17.23
CA GLU A 10 9.46 14.89 16.27
C GLU A 10 10.59 14.79 15.23
N VAL A 11 11.81 14.48 15.67
CA VAL A 11 12.96 14.29 14.76
C VAL A 11 12.70 13.13 13.81
N PHE A 12 12.25 11.98 14.34
CA PHE A 12 11.93 10.83 13.52
C PHE A 12 10.80 11.11 12.53
N LEU A 13 9.68 11.66 13.00
CA LEU A 13 8.51 11.95 12.17
C LEU A 13 8.87 12.95 11.07
N SER A 14 9.64 13.99 11.38
CA SER A 14 10.10 14.96 10.37
C SER A 14 10.90 14.28 9.26
N LEU A 15 11.88 13.43 9.61
CA LEU A 15 12.69 12.72 8.63
C LEU A 15 11.86 11.71 7.82
N ALA A 16 10.99 10.95 8.48
CA ALA A 16 10.17 9.93 7.85
C ALA A 16 9.12 10.55 6.90
N TYR A 17 8.49 11.66 7.30
CA TYR A 17 7.56 12.40 6.46
C TYR A 17 8.23 13.00 5.24
N ASN A 18 9.36 13.69 5.42
CA ASN A 18 10.12 14.25 4.30
C ASN A 18 10.51 13.13 3.33
N ARG A 19 11.06 12.02 3.84
CA ARG A 19 11.44 10.88 3.00
C ARG A 19 10.25 10.28 2.26
N PHE A 20 9.10 10.14 2.91
CA PHE A 20 7.90 9.63 2.27
C PHE A 20 7.46 10.54 1.12
N TYR A 21 7.37 11.86 1.35
CA TYR A 21 6.92 12.80 0.32
C TYR A 21 7.94 12.96 -0.81
N ASP A 22 9.25 12.96 -0.53
CA ASP A 22 10.30 12.95 -1.56
C ASP A 22 10.15 11.74 -2.51
N LEU A 23 9.91 10.55 -1.94
CA LEU A 23 9.67 9.33 -2.74
C LEU A 23 8.34 9.38 -3.48
N ALA A 24 7.28 9.85 -2.83
CA ALA A 24 5.95 9.96 -3.41
C ALA A 24 5.96 10.85 -4.65
N ASP A 25 6.59 12.02 -4.52
CA ASP A 25 6.67 13.01 -5.59
C ASP A 25 7.61 12.52 -6.71
N GLU A 26 8.66 11.77 -6.40
CA GLU A 26 9.46 11.12 -7.45
C GLU A 26 8.66 10.06 -8.23
N ILE A 27 7.91 9.20 -7.52
CA ILE A 27 7.21 8.04 -8.12
C ILE A 27 6.01 8.45 -8.99
N ILE A 28 5.33 9.55 -8.65
CA ILE A 28 4.13 9.98 -9.38
C ILE A 28 4.45 10.56 -10.76
N GLU A 29 5.68 11.05 -10.95
CA GLU A 29 6.14 11.64 -12.20
C GLU A 29 6.20 10.61 -13.33
N ASP A 30 5.85 11.06 -14.55
CA ASP A 30 5.79 10.14 -15.69
C ASP A 30 7.20 9.62 -16.08
N SER A 31 8.25 10.41 -15.83
CA SER A 31 9.65 10.05 -16.07
C SER A 31 10.18 8.93 -15.15
N PHE A 32 9.54 8.70 -14.00
CA PHE A 32 9.88 7.58 -13.12
C PHE A 32 9.65 6.24 -13.81
N TRP A 33 8.62 6.14 -14.66
CA TRP A 33 8.27 4.92 -15.36
C TRP A 33 9.22 4.58 -16.53
N GLU A 34 10.10 5.51 -16.89
CA GLU A 34 11.16 5.32 -17.88
C GLU A 34 12.45 4.75 -17.26
N GLN A 35 12.54 4.71 -15.92
CA GLN A 35 13.69 4.16 -15.20
C GLN A 35 13.72 2.64 -15.25
N GLU A 36 14.87 2.04 -14.94
CA GLU A 36 15.04 0.58 -14.88
C GLU A 36 14.14 -0.07 -13.83
N ASP A 37 13.65 -1.28 -14.11
CA ASP A 37 12.74 -2.03 -13.22
C ASP A 37 13.26 -2.14 -11.78
N TRP A 38 14.55 -2.45 -11.61
CA TRP A 38 15.18 -2.56 -10.29
C TRP A 38 15.16 -1.23 -9.54
N TYR A 39 15.44 -0.11 -10.25
CA TYR A 39 15.41 1.22 -9.66
C TYR A 39 13.99 1.54 -9.18
N ARG A 40 12.99 1.35 -10.04
CA ARG A 40 11.59 1.60 -9.70
C ARG A 40 11.17 0.76 -8.51
N PHE A 41 11.44 -0.55 -8.54
CA PHE A 41 11.09 -1.46 -7.47
C PHE A 41 11.78 -1.09 -6.15
N SER A 42 13.06 -0.72 -6.17
CA SER A 42 13.79 -0.30 -4.97
C SER A 42 13.17 0.94 -4.31
N LYS A 43 12.74 1.93 -5.09
CA LYS A 43 12.06 3.15 -4.61
C LYS A 43 10.69 2.84 -4.04
N VAL A 44 9.93 1.99 -4.72
CA VAL A 44 8.63 1.50 -4.25
C VAL A 44 8.78 0.77 -2.92
N ILE A 45 9.68 -0.20 -2.81
CA ILE A 45 9.90 -0.91 -1.54
C ILE A 45 10.31 0.06 -0.43
N ASN A 46 11.18 1.03 -0.72
CA ASN A 46 11.58 2.04 0.26
C ASN A 46 10.40 2.89 0.73
N LEU A 47 9.51 3.31 -0.18
CA LEU A 47 8.27 4.02 0.14
C LEU A 47 7.39 3.20 1.10
N PHE A 48 7.18 1.91 0.80
CA PHE A 48 6.40 1.01 1.65
C PHE A 48 7.03 0.82 3.03
N SER A 49 8.36 0.70 3.12
CA SER A 49 9.08 0.59 4.39
C SER A 49 8.94 1.86 5.25
N VAL A 50 9.15 3.05 4.66
CA VAL A 50 8.99 4.32 5.38
C VAL A 50 7.55 4.51 5.86
N TYR A 51 6.58 4.19 5.00
CA TYR A 51 5.17 4.23 5.36
C TYR A 51 4.83 3.27 6.52
N ALA A 52 5.43 2.07 6.55
CA ALA A 52 5.21 1.12 7.64
C ALA A 52 5.70 1.66 8.99
N GLU A 53 6.84 2.34 9.03
CA GLU A 53 7.37 2.98 10.23
C GLU A 53 6.49 4.15 10.69
N LEU A 54 6.02 4.98 9.75
CA LEU A 54 5.05 6.05 10.06
C LEU A 54 3.78 5.47 10.71
N LEU A 55 3.24 4.37 10.16
CA LEU A 55 2.06 3.71 10.74
C LEU A 55 2.28 3.07 12.12
N ALA A 56 3.53 2.78 12.49
CA ALA A 56 3.84 2.18 13.77
C ALA A 56 3.75 3.17 14.94
N TYR A 57 3.83 4.48 14.67
CA TYR A 57 3.73 5.52 15.69
C TYR A 57 2.33 5.53 16.32
N GLU A 58 2.28 5.37 17.64
CA GLU A 58 1.06 4.97 18.37
C GLU A 58 -0.10 5.98 18.27
N PRO A 59 0.15 7.31 18.30
CA PRO A 59 -0.89 8.32 18.06
C PRO A 59 -1.57 8.22 16.69
N PHE A 60 -0.95 7.60 15.67
CA PHE A 60 -1.63 7.33 14.40
C PHE A 60 -2.78 6.34 14.54
N LYS A 61 -2.77 5.44 15.52
CA LYS A 61 -3.83 4.42 15.68
C LYS A 61 -5.19 5.07 15.88
N SER A 62 -5.25 6.18 16.63
CA SER A 62 -6.48 6.95 16.85
C SER A 62 -7.01 7.58 15.55
N VAL A 63 -6.10 8.11 14.72
CA VAL A 63 -6.44 8.69 13.40
C VAL A 63 -6.95 7.61 12.44
N LEU A 64 -6.31 6.44 12.40
CA LEU A 64 -6.74 5.32 11.56
C LEU A 64 -8.14 4.83 11.92
N GLU A 65 -8.48 4.78 13.22
CA GLU A 65 -9.83 4.42 13.67
C GLU A 65 -10.87 5.48 13.30
N ALA A 66 -10.50 6.76 13.28
CA ALA A 66 -11.39 7.83 12.80
C ALA A 66 -11.62 7.74 11.28
N ILE A 67 -10.57 7.52 10.49
CA ILE A 67 -10.65 7.35 9.02
C ILE A 67 -11.54 6.17 8.65
N LYS A 68 -11.42 5.03 9.34
CA LYS A 68 -12.27 3.85 9.10
C LYS A 68 -13.76 4.13 9.27
N LYS A 69 -14.13 5.06 10.16
CA LYS A 69 -15.53 5.45 10.40
C LYS A 69 -16.06 6.42 9.34
N GLN A 70 -15.19 7.16 8.66
CA GLN A 70 -15.57 8.19 7.68
C GLN A 70 -15.51 7.72 6.21
N ARG A 71 -14.72 6.69 5.87
CA ARG A 71 -14.59 6.24 4.48
C ARG A 71 -15.89 5.66 3.90
N PRO A 72 -16.25 5.99 2.64
CA PRO A 72 -17.44 5.45 2.00
C PRO A 72 -17.36 3.92 1.80
N PRO A 73 -18.49 3.18 1.79
CA PRO A 73 -18.52 1.72 1.84
C PRO A 73 -17.85 1.01 0.64
N MET A 74 -17.92 1.58 -0.56
CA MET A 74 -17.60 0.86 -1.81
C MET A 74 -16.09 0.83 -2.14
N GLU A 75 -15.36 1.91 -1.89
CA GLU A 75 -13.89 1.92 -1.95
C GLU A 75 -13.26 1.03 -0.86
N SER A 76 -14.02 0.78 0.22
CA SER A 76 -13.59 -0.06 1.34
C SER A 76 -13.64 -1.57 1.05
N GLU A 77 -14.47 -2.05 0.12
CA GLU A 77 -14.71 -3.49 -0.06
C GLU A 77 -13.53 -4.26 -0.65
N ILE A 78 -12.83 -3.68 -1.65
CA ILE A 78 -11.63 -4.29 -2.27
C ILE A 78 -10.38 -3.45 -2.06
N GLY A 79 -10.47 -2.12 -2.03
CA GLY A 79 -9.29 -1.25 -1.94
C GLY A 79 -8.51 -1.48 -0.64
N GLY A 80 -9.20 -1.47 0.51
CA GLY A 80 -8.58 -1.77 1.81
C GLY A 80 -7.90 -3.15 1.86
N PRO A 81 -8.61 -4.24 1.52
CA PRO A 81 -8.04 -5.58 1.44
C PRO A 81 -6.86 -5.70 0.46
N LEU A 82 -6.95 -5.10 -0.73
CA LEU A 82 -5.90 -5.13 -1.76
C LEU A 82 -4.64 -4.40 -1.30
N PHE A 83 -4.80 -3.18 -0.77
CA PHE A 83 -3.68 -2.42 -0.22
C PHE A 83 -2.98 -3.18 0.90
N LYS A 84 -3.78 -3.79 1.80
CA LYS A 84 -3.24 -4.62 2.87
C LYS A 84 -2.50 -5.83 2.31
N PHE A 85 -3.02 -6.49 1.27
CA PHE A 85 -2.35 -7.59 0.59
C PHE A 85 -0.99 -7.15 0.05
N ILE A 86 -0.92 -6.11 -0.78
CA ILE A 86 0.34 -5.60 -1.37
C ILE A 86 1.35 -5.24 -0.28
N ARG A 87 0.92 -4.45 0.72
CA ARG A 87 1.79 -4.03 1.84
C ARG A 87 2.37 -5.21 2.60
N ASN A 88 1.54 -6.22 2.89
CA ASN A 88 2.02 -7.41 3.62
C ASN A 88 2.93 -8.26 2.74
N THR A 89 2.68 -8.35 1.43
CA THR A 89 3.56 -9.05 0.50
C THR A 89 4.98 -8.46 0.56
N PHE A 90 5.13 -7.14 0.45
CA PHE A 90 6.45 -6.51 0.52
C PHE A 90 7.09 -6.54 1.90
N ALA A 91 6.31 -6.39 2.97
CA ALA A 91 6.84 -6.42 4.33
C ALA A 91 7.33 -7.81 4.76
N HIS A 92 6.71 -8.89 4.27
CA HIS A 92 7.00 -10.25 4.73
C HIS A 92 7.79 -11.08 3.72
N PHE A 93 7.89 -10.64 2.47
CA PHE A 93 8.66 -11.31 1.43
C PHE A 93 9.61 -10.34 0.70
N PRO A 94 10.64 -9.80 1.39
CA PRO A 94 11.70 -8.99 0.80
C PRO A 94 12.68 -9.89 0.03
N LEU A 95 12.17 -10.67 -0.92
CA LEU A 95 12.88 -11.75 -1.62
C LEU A 95 13.04 -11.48 -3.12
N PHE A 96 12.53 -10.35 -3.59
CA PHE A 96 12.40 -10.02 -5.01
C PHE A 96 13.04 -8.65 -5.29
N GLU A 97 13.36 -8.41 -6.55
CA GLU A 97 13.98 -7.16 -7.01
C GLU A 97 13.19 -6.48 -8.15
N ASN A 98 12.10 -7.11 -8.59
CA ASN A 98 11.23 -6.63 -9.67
C ASN A 98 9.77 -6.97 -9.33
N TRP A 99 8.84 -6.05 -9.57
CA TRP A 99 7.40 -6.25 -9.37
C TRP A 99 6.87 -7.48 -10.11
N ASN A 100 7.30 -7.70 -11.35
CA ASN A 100 6.87 -8.79 -12.21
C ASN A 100 7.42 -10.15 -11.77
N GLU A 101 8.41 -10.18 -10.89
CA GLU A 101 8.98 -11.41 -10.33
C GLU A 101 8.40 -11.76 -8.96
N VAL A 102 7.59 -10.89 -8.37
CA VAL A 102 6.93 -11.15 -7.09
C VAL A 102 5.88 -12.23 -7.30
N TRP A 103 6.11 -13.40 -6.71
CA TRP A 103 5.17 -14.52 -6.73
C TRP A 103 4.92 -15.09 -5.34
N LEU A 104 3.73 -15.69 -5.18
CA LEU A 104 3.29 -16.31 -3.94
C LEU A 104 2.72 -17.70 -4.22
N THR A 105 2.92 -18.64 -3.29
CA THR A 105 2.24 -19.95 -3.27
C THR A 105 1.55 -20.12 -1.93
N LYS A 106 0.58 -21.05 -1.82
CA LYS A 106 -0.08 -21.34 -0.54
C LYS A 106 0.90 -21.77 0.54
N GLY A 107 1.89 -22.60 0.19
CA GLY A 107 2.96 -23.00 1.10
C GLY A 107 3.82 -21.82 1.57
N LEU A 108 4.28 -20.96 0.65
CA LEU A 108 5.08 -19.80 1.01
C LEU A 108 4.29 -18.83 1.89
N VAL A 109 3.06 -18.50 1.53
CA VAL A 109 2.23 -17.54 2.30
C VAL A 109 1.97 -18.01 3.73
N ASN A 110 1.85 -19.31 3.93
CA ASN A 110 1.50 -19.91 5.22
C ASN A 110 2.70 -20.49 5.98
N TRP A 111 3.94 -20.14 5.59
CA TRP A 111 5.18 -20.68 6.17
C TRP A 111 5.24 -20.56 7.70
N GLN A 112 4.74 -19.45 8.25
CA GLN A 112 4.69 -19.20 9.69
C GLN A 112 3.36 -19.66 10.30
N LYS A 113 2.25 -19.25 9.71
CA LYS A 113 0.89 -19.50 10.23
C LYS A 113 -0.17 -19.28 9.16
N GLU A 114 -1.17 -20.17 9.12
CA GLU A 114 -2.36 -19.99 8.29
C GLU A 114 -3.30 -18.87 8.77
N GLY A 115 -4.05 -18.27 7.84
CA GLY A 115 -5.08 -17.28 8.14
C GLY A 115 -4.57 -15.85 8.35
N LEU A 116 -3.31 -15.57 7.99
CA LEU A 116 -2.74 -14.23 7.97
C LEU A 116 -3.29 -13.39 6.81
N ALA A 117 -2.89 -12.11 6.72
CA ALA A 117 -3.50 -11.14 5.81
C ALA A 117 -3.50 -11.60 4.34
N ILE A 118 -2.37 -12.12 3.86
CA ILE A 118 -2.18 -12.55 2.47
C ILE A 118 -3.01 -13.82 2.18
N ASP A 119 -2.95 -14.81 3.06
CA ASP A 119 -3.76 -16.04 2.97
C ASP A 119 -5.26 -15.75 2.92
N ARG A 120 -5.74 -14.85 3.81
CA ARG A 120 -7.15 -14.45 3.80
C ARG A 120 -7.57 -13.72 2.53
N PHE A 121 -6.70 -12.88 1.97
CA PHE A 121 -6.99 -12.18 0.73
C PHE A 121 -7.13 -13.19 -0.43
N LEU A 122 -6.14 -14.07 -0.60
CA LEU A 122 -6.15 -15.06 -1.68
C LEU A 122 -7.30 -16.07 -1.52
N LYS A 123 -7.59 -16.54 -0.30
CA LYS A 123 -8.77 -17.39 -0.02
C LYS A 123 -10.09 -16.69 -0.36
N LYS A 124 -10.21 -15.40 -0.07
CA LYS A 124 -11.45 -14.65 -0.29
C LYS A 124 -11.71 -14.39 -1.78
N TYR A 125 -10.68 -14.03 -2.53
CA TYR A 125 -10.85 -13.51 -3.90
C TYR A 125 -10.44 -14.48 -5.02
N ALA A 126 -9.80 -15.61 -4.73
CA ALA A 126 -9.56 -16.63 -5.76
C ALA A 126 -10.88 -17.03 -6.46
N GLY A 127 -10.81 -17.20 -7.79
CA GLY A 127 -11.96 -17.52 -8.63
C GLY A 127 -12.93 -16.37 -8.90
N HIS A 128 -12.69 -15.17 -8.35
CA HIS A 128 -13.50 -14.00 -8.67
C HIS A 128 -13.20 -13.49 -10.09
N THR A 129 -14.19 -12.87 -10.71
CA THR A 129 -14.00 -12.15 -11.97
C THR A 129 -13.16 -10.89 -11.77
N GLU A 130 -12.54 -10.42 -12.84
CA GLU A 130 -11.84 -9.13 -12.86
C GLU A 130 -12.74 -8.01 -12.29
N ILE A 131 -12.16 -7.16 -11.45
CA ILE A 131 -12.81 -5.96 -10.93
C ILE A 131 -12.16 -4.73 -11.55
N LYS A 132 -12.97 -3.88 -12.19
CA LYS A 132 -12.53 -2.53 -12.59
C LYS A 132 -12.63 -1.61 -11.39
N TYR A 133 -11.51 -1.01 -11.01
CA TYR A 133 -11.42 -0.05 -9.92
C TYR A 133 -11.04 1.30 -10.49
N ARG A 134 -11.60 2.39 -9.93
CA ARG A 134 -11.26 3.75 -10.33
C ARG A 134 -10.92 4.58 -9.12
N PHE A 135 -9.99 5.51 -9.29
CA PHE A 135 -9.62 6.49 -8.28
C PHE A 135 -9.33 7.84 -8.93
N TRP A 136 -9.49 8.91 -8.15
CA TRP A 136 -9.26 10.27 -8.58
C TRP A 136 -7.79 10.65 -8.35
N GLU A 137 -7.06 11.01 -9.42
CA GLU A 137 -5.70 11.57 -9.31
C GLU A 137 -5.82 13.10 -9.21
N ALA A 138 -5.82 13.63 -7.98
CA ALA A 138 -6.07 15.05 -7.72
C ALA A 138 -5.06 15.99 -8.39
N GLU A 139 -3.80 15.57 -8.48
CA GLU A 139 -2.71 16.34 -9.12
C GLU A 139 -2.92 16.46 -10.64
N LYS A 140 -3.32 15.36 -11.28
CA LYS A 140 -3.60 15.31 -12.73
C LYS A 140 -5.03 15.75 -13.09
N LYS A 141 -5.90 15.89 -12.09
CA LYS A 141 -7.33 16.23 -12.22
C LYS A 141 -8.08 15.27 -13.15
N GLU A 142 -7.77 13.99 -13.06
CA GLU A 142 -8.36 12.95 -13.91
C GLU A 142 -8.77 11.69 -13.13
N MET A 143 -9.66 10.91 -13.74
CA MET A 143 -10.04 9.60 -13.24
C MET A 143 -9.15 8.53 -13.85
N THR A 144 -8.49 7.76 -12.99
CA THR A 144 -7.67 6.63 -13.41
C THR A 144 -8.41 5.34 -13.17
N TYR A 145 -8.29 4.43 -14.14
CA TYR A 145 -8.95 3.14 -14.15
C TYR A 145 -7.88 2.05 -14.11
N MET A 146 -8.02 1.13 -13.16
CA MET A 146 -7.17 -0.05 -13.06
C MET A 146 -8.01 -1.32 -13.07
N SER A 147 -7.39 -2.41 -13.49
CA SER A 147 -8.01 -3.73 -13.52
C SER A 147 -7.36 -4.61 -12.47
N ILE A 148 -8.16 -5.13 -11.55
CA ILE A 148 -7.72 -6.08 -10.53
C ILE A 148 -8.16 -7.46 -10.98
N ASN A 149 -7.19 -8.32 -11.26
CA ASN A 149 -7.40 -9.70 -11.62
C ASN A 149 -7.19 -10.59 -10.39
N PHE A 150 -7.77 -11.79 -10.44
CA PHE A 150 -7.65 -12.75 -9.36
C PHE A 150 -7.21 -14.11 -9.90
N PRO A 151 -6.40 -14.86 -9.14
CA PRO A 151 -6.01 -16.19 -9.55
C PRO A 151 -7.25 -17.09 -9.62
N ARG A 152 -7.30 -17.98 -10.62
CA ARG A 152 -8.42 -18.93 -10.77
C ARG A 152 -8.55 -19.85 -9.54
N GLU A 153 -7.43 -20.23 -8.97
CA GLU A 153 -7.33 -21.07 -7.79
C GLU A 153 -6.20 -20.60 -6.86
N TYR A 154 -6.35 -20.85 -5.57
CA TYR A 154 -5.30 -20.61 -4.58
C TYR A 154 -4.78 -21.94 -4.01
N GLY A 155 -3.60 -22.35 -4.51
CA GLY A 155 -2.95 -23.61 -4.16
C GLY A 155 -1.42 -23.48 -4.24
N ASP A 156 -0.74 -24.54 -4.68
CA ASP A 156 0.72 -24.59 -4.72
C ASP A 156 1.32 -23.97 -6.00
N ASN A 157 0.48 -23.62 -6.97
CA ASN A 157 0.86 -22.89 -8.16
C ASN A 157 1.32 -21.46 -7.81
N LYS A 158 2.32 -20.96 -8.53
CA LYS A 158 2.79 -19.58 -8.39
C LYS A 158 1.70 -18.61 -8.85
N ILE A 159 1.39 -17.65 -7.99
CA ILE A 159 0.51 -16.53 -8.28
C ILE A 159 1.41 -15.30 -8.35
N TYR A 160 1.54 -14.69 -9.53
CA TYR A 160 2.35 -13.49 -9.70
C TYR A 160 1.54 -12.25 -9.30
N LEU A 161 2.20 -11.28 -8.67
CA LEU A 161 1.60 -10.00 -8.34
C LEU A 161 1.21 -9.23 -9.61
N SER A 162 2.04 -9.31 -10.66
CA SER A 162 1.77 -8.72 -11.97
C SER A 162 0.51 -9.26 -12.65
N ASP A 163 0.15 -10.52 -12.37
CA ASP A 163 -1.08 -11.11 -12.89
C ASP A 163 -2.32 -10.60 -12.18
N ILE A 164 -2.18 -10.12 -10.93
CA ILE A 164 -3.26 -9.50 -10.14
C ILE A 164 -3.38 -8.02 -10.50
N LEU A 165 -2.24 -7.32 -10.59
CA LEU A 165 -2.18 -5.88 -10.82
C LEU A 165 -0.84 -5.48 -11.46
N SER A 166 -0.90 -4.64 -12.48
CA SER A 166 0.31 -4.09 -13.12
C SER A 166 1.15 -3.31 -12.11
N GLU A 167 2.46 -3.21 -12.35
CA GLU A 167 3.37 -2.41 -11.49
C GLU A 167 2.85 -0.98 -11.35
N LYS A 168 2.57 -0.31 -12.48
CA LYS A 168 2.15 1.09 -12.49
C LYS A 168 0.85 1.31 -11.73
N ASP A 169 -0.16 0.46 -11.95
CA ASP A 169 -1.44 0.59 -11.26
C ASP A 169 -1.29 0.29 -9.77
N GLY A 170 -0.57 -0.76 -9.40
CA GLY A 170 -0.40 -1.18 -8.01
C GLY A 170 0.39 -0.20 -7.17
N VAL A 171 1.42 0.40 -7.76
CA VAL A 171 2.22 1.44 -7.13
C VAL A 171 1.40 2.72 -6.97
N LYS A 172 0.76 3.22 -8.05
CA LYS A 172 -0.07 4.44 -7.99
C LYS A 172 -1.21 4.30 -6.99
N PHE A 173 -1.95 3.20 -7.07
CA PHE A 173 -3.03 2.89 -6.15
C PHE A 173 -2.56 2.92 -4.69
N SER A 174 -1.46 2.23 -4.41
CA SER A 174 -0.92 2.16 -3.05
C SER A 174 -0.42 3.51 -2.58
N LEU A 175 0.29 4.25 -3.43
CA LEU A 175 0.82 5.57 -3.12
C LEU A 175 -0.29 6.56 -2.77
N LEU A 176 -1.34 6.65 -3.58
CA LEU A 176 -2.47 7.55 -3.33
C LEU A 176 -3.17 7.20 -2.02
N MET A 177 -3.40 5.91 -1.76
CA MET A 177 -3.95 5.48 -0.48
C MET A 177 -3.07 5.85 0.72
N MET A 178 -1.74 5.73 0.59
CA MET A 178 -0.79 6.13 1.62
C MET A 178 -0.82 7.64 1.85
N ARG A 179 -0.76 8.45 0.78
CA ARG A 179 -0.83 9.91 0.84
C ARG A 179 -2.11 10.37 1.52
N ASP A 180 -3.26 9.81 1.14
CA ASP A 180 -4.55 10.16 1.76
C ASP A 180 -4.55 9.90 3.26
N ILE A 181 -4.07 8.73 3.68
CA ILE A 181 -3.99 8.36 5.11
C ILE A 181 -3.09 9.32 5.89
N LEU A 182 -1.93 9.65 5.33
CA LEU A 182 -0.96 10.55 5.97
C LEU A 182 -1.43 12.00 6.00
N ASN A 183 -2.02 12.50 4.91
CA ASN A 183 -2.57 13.86 4.83
C ASN A 183 -3.69 14.07 5.85
N THR A 184 -4.61 13.10 5.98
CA THR A 184 -5.66 13.16 7.03
C THR A 184 -5.05 13.22 8.43
N GLN A 185 -3.91 12.55 8.65
CA GLN A 185 -3.23 12.65 9.94
C GLN A 185 -2.67 14.06 10.19
N VAL A 186 -1.98 14.64 9.22
CA VAL A 186 -1.44 16.00 9.33
C VAL A 186 -2.56 17.02 9.58
N GLU A 187 -3.70 16.89 8.88
CA GLU A 187 -4.87 17.75 9.08
C GLU A 187 -5.50 17.60 10.46
N SER A 188 -5.59 16.36 10.97
CA SER A 188 -6.13 16.11 12.32
C SER A 188 -5.29 16.78 13.41
N ILE A 189 -3.96 16.77 13.27
CA ILE A 189 -3.04 17.42 14.21
C ILE A 189 -3.21 18.95 14.18
N LYS A 190 -3.33 19.56 12.98
CA LYS A 190 -3.53 21.01 12.85
C LYS A 190 -4.83 21.52 13.48
N ASN A 191 -5.87 20.68 13.53
CA ASN A 191 -7.16 21.06 14.11
C ASN A 191 -7.21 20.90 15.64
N GLU A 192 -6.18 20.28 16.26
CA GLU A 192 -6.06 20.13 17.71
C GLU A 192 -5.13 21.19 18.37
N THR A 193 -4.46 22.02 17.56
CA THR A 193 -3.59 23.14 17.98
C THR A 193 -4.25 24.50 17.79
#